data_AF-A0A7K9ISZ8-F1
#
_entry.id   AF-A0A7K9ISZ8-F1
#
_cell.length_a   1.000
_cell.length_b   1.000
_cell.length_c   1.000
_cell.angle_alpha   90.00
_cell.angle_beta   90.00
_cell.angle_gamma   90.00
#
_symmetry.space_group_name_H-M   'P 1'
#
loop_
_entity.id
_entity.type
_entity.pdbx_description
1 polymer ?
#
loop_
_entity_poly.entity_id
_entity_poly.type
_entity_poly.pdbx_seq_one_letter_code
_entity_poly.pdbx_strand_id
1 'polypeptide(L)'
;MRELRSSAFWRAVLAEFLGSLLYALLGLGASLRWAPALGHVSGGHVNPAITLAFLMASQLSLPRAVGYLLAQVLGMLAGAGVLYGVTPGPVRGTLGLSAV
;
A
#
# COMPACT_ATOMS: atom_id res chain seq x y z
N MET A 1 -14.94 32.03 -8.68
CA MET A 1 -14.72 31.47 -10.04
C MET A 1 -13.27 31.56 -10.56
N ARG A 2 -12.34 32.29 -9.90
CA ARG A 2 -10.94 32.39 -10.37
C ARG A 2 -10.09 31.14 -10.13
N GLU A 3 -10.36 30.38 -9.06
CA GLU A 3 -9.66 29.12 -8.75
C GLU A 3 -9.93 28.01 -9.78
N LEU A 4 -11.16 27.88 -10.28
CA LEU A 4 -11.51 26.89 -11.31
C LEU A 4 -10.78 27.12 -12.64
N ARG A 5 -10.24 28.32 -12.86
CA ARG A 5 -9.42 28.67 -14.02
C ARG A 5 -7.92 28.54 -13.77
N SER A 6 -7.51 28.24 -12.54
CA SER A 6 -6.12 28.07 -12.15
C SER A 6 -5.59 26.75 -12.69
N SER A 7 -4.44 26.79 -13.37
CA SER A 7 -3.72 25.58 -13.77
C SER A 7 -3.26 24.76 -12.56
N ALA A 8 -3.06 25.38 -11.39
CA ALA A 8 -2.72 24.68 -10.16
C ALA A 8 -3.90 23.83 -9.64
N PHE A 9 -5.13 24.34 -9.77
CA PHE A 9 -6.34 23.59 -9.41
C PHE A 9 -6.50 22.33 -10.26
N TRP A 10 -6.38 22.46 -11.59
CA TRP A 10 -6.50 21.32 -12.50
C TRP A 10 -5.36 20.31 -12.34
N ARG A 11 -4.13 20.77 -12.03
CA ARG A 11 -3.01 19.88 -11.70
C ARG A 11 -3.27 19.09 -10.41
N ALA A 12 -3.86 19.72 -9.39
CA ALA A 12 -4.23 19.04 -8.15
C ALA A 12 -5.34 18.00 -8.39
N VAL A 13 -6.40 18.35 -9.12
CA VAL A 13 -7.49 17.43 -9.47
C VAL A 13 -6.96 16.23 -10.26
N LEU A 14 -6.08 16.45 -11.24
CA LEU A 14 -5.48 15.38 -12.02
C LEU A 14 -4.56 14.50 -11.16
N ALA A 15 -3.80 15.09 -10.24
CA ALA A 15 -2.94 14.35 -9.31
C ALA A 15 -3.76 13.47 -8.35
N GLU A 16 -4.86 13.99 -7.78
CA GLU A 16 -5.77 13.23 -6.93
C GLU A 16 -6.46 12.10 -7.70
N PHE A 17 -6.90 12.35 -8.94
CA PHE A 17 -7.51 11.33 -9.80
C PHE A 17 -6.52 10.23 -10.17
N LEU A 18 -5.32 10.58 -10.62
CA LEU A 18 -4.28 9.62 -11.00
C LEU A 18 -3.75 8.86 -9.78
N GLY A 19 -3.59 9.54 -8.64
CA GLY A 19 -3.21 8.91 -7.38
C GLY A 19 -4.25 7.90 -6.91
N SER A 20 -5.53 8.27 -6.96
CA SER A 20 -6.65 7.37 -6.63
C SER A 20 -6.76 6.20 -7.60
N LEU A 21 -6.54 6.43 -8.90
CA LEU A 21 -6.54 5.39 -9.93
C LEU A 21 -5.39 4.40 -9.73
N LEU A 22 -4.17 4.89 -9.49
CA LEU A 22 -3.00 4.04 -9.21
C LEU A 22 -3.18 3.26 -7.91
N TYR A 23 -3.69 3.91 -6.86
CA TYR A 23 -4.01 3.26 -5.60
C TYR A 23 -5.06 2.14 -5.77
N ALA A 24 -6.11 2.40 -6.55
CA ALA A 24 -7.12 1.39 -6.88
C ALA A 24 -6.54 0.24 -7.71
N LEU A 25 -5.75 0.54 -8.76
CA LEU A 25 -5.17 -0.47 -9.65
C LEU A 25 -4.13 -1.34 -8.94
N LEU A 26 -3.22 -0.74 -8.17
CA LEU A 26 -2.21 -1.47 -7.40
C LEU A 26 -2.83 -2.20 -6.22
N GLY A 27 -3.87 -1.62 -5.59
CA GLY A 27 -4.63 -2.24 -4.52
C GLY A 27 -5.41 -3.46 -4.99
N LEU A 28 -6.32 -3.30 -5.96
CA LEU A 28 -7.07 -4.40 -6.56
C LEU A 28 -6.15 -5.43 -7.23
N GLY A 29 -5.10 -4.97 -7.92
CA GLY A 29 -4.11 -5.82 -8.59
C GLY A 29 -3.27 -6.65 -7.61
N ALA A 30 -2.90 -6.09 -6.44
CA ALA A 30 -2.27 -6.86 -5.38
C ALA A 30 -3.22 -7.92 -4.81
N SER A 31 -4.51 -7.63 -4.60
CA SER A 31 -5.47 -8.64 -4.13
C SER A 31 -5.64 -9.81 -5.11
N LEU A 32 -5.57 -9.55 -6.42
CA LEU A 32 -5.76 -10.55 -7.48
C LEU A 32 -4.57 -11.52 -7.62
N ARG A 33 -3.33 -11.08 -7.37
CA ARG A 33 -2.12 -11.87 -7.66
C ARG A 33 -1.75 -12.88 -6.56
N TRP A 34 -2.25 -12.69 -5.34
CA TRP A 34 -1.99 -13.59 -4.20
C TRP A 34 -3.07 -14.67 -4.04
N ALA A 35 -4.07 -14.69 -4.94
CA ALA A 35 -5.21 -15.61 -4.91
C ALA A 35 -4.82 -17.10 -4.76
N PRO A 36 -3.79 -17.63 -5.47
CA PRO A 36 -3.41 -19.04 -5.32
C PRO A 36 -2.76 -19.37 -3.97
N ALA A 37 -1.99 -18.44 -3.39
CA ALA A 37 -1.17 -18.73 -2.20
C ALA A 37 -1.84 -18.34 -0.87
N LEU A 38 -2.52 -17.20 -0.80
CA LEU A 38 -3.10 -16.67 0.44
C LEU A 38 -4.55 -16.21 0.30
N GLY A 39 -5.02 -15.96 -0.93
CA GLY A 39 -6.35 -15.39 -1.17
C GLY A 39 -7.51 -16.28 -0.71
N HIS A 40 -7.36 -17.61 -0.78
CA HIS A 40 -8.37 -18.56 -0.30
C HIS A 40 -8.55 -18.57 1.22
N VAL A 41 -7.52 -18.17 1.99
CA VAL A 41 -7.57 -18.12 3.46
C VAL A 41 -7.97 -16.73 3.96
N SER A 42 -7.29 -15.69 3.47
CA SER A 42 -7.39 -14.35 4.06
C SER A 42 -7.93 -13.27 3.12
N GLY A 43 -8.14 -13.58 1.84
CA GLY A 43 -8.39 -12.57 0.80
C GLY A 43 -7.12 -11.84 0.33
N GLY A 44 -5.96 -12.12 0.93
CA GLY A 44 -4.67 -11.65 0.43
C GLY A 44 -4.48 -10.13 0.48
N HIS A 45 -4.99 -9.44 1.50
CA HIS A 45 -4.94 -7.97 1.53
C HIS A 45 -3.51 -7.43 1.58
N VAL A 46 -2.64 -7.97 2.46
CA VAL A 46 -1.19 -7.66 2.61
C VAL A 46 -0.85 -6.15 2.67
N ASN A 47 -1.86 -5.30 2.84
CA ASN A 47 -1.78 -3.86 2.75
C ASN A 47 -2.81 -3.24 3.69
N PRO A 48 -2.39 -2.37 4.63
CA PRO A 48 -3.27 -1.71 5.58
C PRO A 48 -4.38 -0.93 4.91
N ALA A 49 -4.07 -0.25 3.81
CA ALA A 49 -4.98 0.64 3.12
C ALA A 49 -6.09 -0.15 2.38
N ILE A 50 -5.76 -1.31 1.82
CA ILE A 50 -6.74 -2.25 1.24
C ILE A 50 -7.62 -2.84 2.35
N THR A 51 -7.03 -3.23 3.48
CA THR A 51 -7.79 -3.77 4.63
C THR A 51 -8.81 -2.76 5.15
N LEU A 52 -8.43 -1.48 5.26
CA LEU A 52 -9.34 -0.39 5.64
C LEU A 52 -10.43 -0.16 4.58
N ALA A 53 -10.10 -0.22 3.29
CA ALA A 53 -11.10 -0.10 2.23
C ALA A 53 -12.18 -1.19 2.32
N PHE A 54 -11.79 -2.44 2.61
CA PHE A 54 -12.74 -3.54 2.80
C PHE A 54 -13.56 -3.42 4.07
N LEU A 55 -12.99 -2.88 5.15
CA LEU A 55 -13.74 -2.55 6.38
C LEU A 55 -14.80 -1.47 6.11
N MET A 56 -14.43 -0.39 5.42
CA MET A 56 -15.34 0.71 5.06
C MET A 56 -16.45 0.25 4.10
N ALA A 57 -16.14 -0.67 3.18
CA ALA A 57 -17.12 -1.31 2.30
C ALA A 57 -17.99 -2.37 3.00
N SER A 58 -17.86 -2.54 4.32
CA SER A 58 -18.55 -3.58 5.11
C SER A 58 -18.33 -5.00 4.58
N GLN A 59 -17.22 -5.24 3.88
CA GLN A 59 -16.80 -6.54 3.33
C GLN A 59 -15.86 -7.30 4.29
N LEU A 60 -15.44 -6.67 5.40
CA LEU A 60 -14.56 -7.25 6.40
C LEU A 60 -15.04 -6.87 7.81
N SER A 61 -15.07 -7.82 8.73
CA SER A 61 -15.44 -7.54 10.13
C SER A 61 -14.34 -6.79 10.87
N LEU A 62 -14.73 -5.92 11.81
CA LEU A 62 -13.80 -5.08 12.57
C LEU A 62 -12.70 -5.90 13.31
N PRO A 63 -13.00 -7.04 13.98
CA PRO A 63 -11.96 -7.84 14.62
C PRO A 63 -10.94 -8.39 13.62
N ARG A 64 -11.38 -8.81 12.43
CA ARG A 64 -10.50 -9.30 11.37
C ARG A 64 -9.64 -8.17 10.80
N ALA A 65 -10.22 -6.99 10.60
CA ALA A 65 -9.48 -5.82 10.13
C ALA A 65 -8.35 -5.42 11.08
N VAL A 66 -8.61 -5.39 12.40
CA VAL A 66 -7.60 -5.12 13.41
C VAL A 66 -6.49 -6.17 13.39
N GLY A 67 -6.85 -7.46 13.35
CA GLY A 67 -5.87 -8.55 13.26
C GLY A 67 -5.00 -8.47 12.01
N TYR A 68 -5.59 -8.13 10.86
CA TYR A 68 -4.87 -7.97 9.59
C TYR A 68 -3.92 -6.79 9.62
N LEU A 69 -4.34 -5.64 10.16
CA LEU A 69 -3.49 -4.45 10.28
C LEU A 69 -2.27 -4.72 11.15
N LEU A 70 -2.46 -5.37 12.31
CA LEU A 70 -1.35 -5.74 13.19
C LEU A 70 -0.39 -6.69 12.49
N ALA A 71 -0.90 -7.75 11.84
CA ALA A 71 -0.08 -8.70 11.12
C ALA A 71 0.70 -8.05 9.97
N GLN A 72 0.08 -7.13 9.23
CA GLN A 72 0.71 -6.42 8.10
C GLN A 72 1.83 -5.48 8.57
N VAL A 73 1.61 -4.72 9.65
CA VAL A 73 2.64 -3.83 10.21
C VAL A 73 3.81 -4.65 10.76
N LEU A 74 3.53 -5.71 11.53
CA LEU A 74 4.58 -6.59 12.07
C LEU A 74 5.37 -7.28 10.94
N GLY A 75 4.68 -7.73 9.89
CA GLY A 75 5.31 -8.31 8.70
C GLY A 75 6.22 -7.32 7.97
N MET A 76 5.80 -6.06 7.82
CA MET A 76 6.63 -5.01 7.21
C MET A 76 7.86 -4.69 8.07
N LEU A 77 7.71 -4.60 9.39
CA LEU A 77 8.84 -4.37 10.31
C LEU A 77 9.84 -5.53 10.26
N ALA A 78 9.36 -6.78 10.28
CA ALA A 78 10.20 -7.96 10.16
C ALA A 78 10.93 -7.99 8.81
N GLY A 79 10.22 -7.72 7.71
CA GLY A 79 10.82 -7.65 6.36
C GLY A 79 11.88 -6.56 6.25
N ALA A 80 11.61 -5.37 6.80
CA ALA A 80 12.58 -4.27 6.85
C ALA A 80 13.81 -4.64 7.71
N GLY A 81 13.60 -5.31 8.85
CA GLY A 81 14.69 -5.80 9.71
C GLY A 81 15.58 -6.83 9.01
N VAL A 82 14.97 -7.79 8.31
CA VAL A 82 15.72 -8.77 7.50
C VAL A 82 16.50 -8.07 6.40
N LEU A 83 15.86 -7.16 5.65
CA LEU A 83 16.50 -6.42 4.57
C LEU A 83 17.69 -5.62 5.10
N TYR A 84 17.52 -4.90 6.21
CA TYR A 84 18.60 -4.21 6.89
C TYR A 84 19.72 -5.20 7.24
N GLY A 85 19.41 -6.33 7.88
CA GLY A 85 20.37 -7.37 8.26
C GLY A 85 21.22 -7.92 7.10
N VAL A 86 20.63 -8.09 5.91
CA VAL A 86 21.35 -8.63 4.73
C VAL A 86 22.04 -7.57 3.89
N THR A 87 21.64 -6.30 4.00
CA THR A 87 22.19 -5.21 3.19
C THR A 87 23.61 -4.85 3.65
N PRO A 88 24.64 -4.80 2.78
CA PRO A 88 25.99 -4.42 3.17
C PRO A 88 26.06 -2.99 3.74
N GLY A 89 26.90 -2.76 4.75
CA GLY A 89 27.06 -1.46 5.42
C GLY A 89 27.14 -0.23 4.51
N PRO A 90 27.88 -0.25 3.38
CA PRO A 90 28.02 0.91 2.48
C PRO A 90 26.73 1.37 1.79
N VAL A 91 25.74 0.48 1.65
CA VAL A 91 24.45 0.77 0.99
C VAL A 91 23.28 0.89 1.98
N ARG A 92 23.53 0.66 3.29
CA ARG A 92 22.58 0.93 4.38
C ARG A 92 22.48 2.44 4.64
N GLY A 93 21.75 3.17 3.82
CA GLY A 93 21.51 4.61 4.01
C GLY A 93 21.20 5.40 2.75
N THR A 94 21.49 4.84 1.58
CA THR A 94 21.16 5.46 0.29
C THR A 94 19.70 5.27 -0.12
N LEU A 95 18.83 4.70 0.74
CA LEU A 95 17.43 4.39 0.44
C LEU A 95 17.25 3.57 -0.87
N GLY A 96 18.25 2.80 -1.26
CA GLY A 96 18.24 2.04 -2.52
C GLY A 96 18.67 2.82 -3.77
N LEU A 97 19.25 4.01 -3.61
CA LEU A 97 19.92 4.71 -4.70
C LEU A 97 21.27 4.02 -5.00
N SER A 98 21.43 3.53 -6.24
CA SER A 98 22.72 3.07 -6.76
C SER A 98 23.68 4.26 -6.77
N ALA A 99 24.74 4.20 -5.97
CA ALA A 99 25.83 5.15 -6.06
C ALA A 99 26.49 4.96 -7.44
N VAL A 100 26.31 5.95 -8.31
CA VAL A 100 27.10 6.13 -9.54
C VAL A 100 28.30 6.99 -9.20
#